data_AF-B7S8N2-F1
#
_entry.id   AF-B7S8N2-F1
#
_cell.length_a   1.000
_cell.length_b   1.000
_cell.length_c   1.000
_cell.angle_alpha   90.00
_cell.angle_beta   90.00
_cell.angle_gamma   90.00
#
_symmetry.space_group_name_H-M   'P 1'
#
loop_
_entity.id
_entity.type
_entity.pdbx_description
1 polymer ?
#
loop_
_entity_poly.entity_id
_entity_poly.type
_entity_poly.pdbx_seq_one_letter_code
_entity_poly.pdbx_strand_id
1 'polypeptide(L)'
;MSDYQPLNSEIKVPREWPVESMQNVIVFLAQDAICCHRSGKRFVMTVGDVSAMITDNGARPGYVFKKIEKIDDENIYRTDLLMPAKITILKRKPGGPDDRETESVQYLPMNLKFDHLITKLIVKRPDRHTVVTVVPDLQRILHLKGITGLKMYDYTFRTTYRVHNIKRLDDIISDMNLADSSIAAELVSENRWDIVCYDRLPQSQ
;
A
#
# COMPACT_ATOMS: atom_id res chain seq x y z
N MET A 1 5.43 24.68 12.67
CA MET A 1 4.26 24.30 11.83
C MET A 1 3.45 23.25 12.60
N SER A 2 2.14 23.12 12.36
CA SER A 2 1.30 22.12 13.07
C SER A 2 1.58 20.69 12.58
N ASP A 3 1.73 19.72 13.48
CA ASP A 3 2.01 18.29 13.17
C ASP A 3 0.88 17.57 12.41
N TYR A 4 -0.28 18.23 12.31
CA TYR A 4 -1.49 17.70 11.70
C TYR A 4 -1.98 18.61 10.58
N GLN A 5 -2.73 18.02 9.66
CA GLN A 5 -3.42 18.71 8.56
C GLN A 5 -4.89 18.28 8.52
N PRO A 6 -5.80 19.14 8.02
CA PRO A 6 -7.19 18.74 7.81
C PRO A 6 -7.27 17.72 6.68
N LEU A 7 -7.92 16.58 6.94
CA LEU A 7 -8.37 15.68 5.88
C LEU A 7 -9.70 16.16 5.29
N ASN A 8 -10.57 16.67 6.17
CA ASN A 8 -11.79 17.40 5.87
C ASN A 8 -12.14 18.34 7.06
N SER A 9 -13.37 18.84 7.13
CA SER A 9 -13.81 19.75 8.21
C SER A 9 -13.82 19.13 9.61
N GLU A 10 -13.92 17.80 9.72
CA GLU A 10 -14.09 17.08 10.99
C GLU A 10 -12.89 16.20 11.36
N ILE A 11 -12.07 15.82 10.39
CA ILE A 11 -10.99 14.85 10.56
C ILE A 11 -9.64 15.54 10.36
N LYS A 12 -8.76 15.38 11.35
CA LYS A 12 -7.35 15.77 11.25
C LYS A 12 -6.45 14.55 11.22
N VAL A 13 -5.46 14.59 10.33
CA VAL A 13 -4.50 13.51 10.11
C VAL A 13 -3.06 14.01 10.20
N PRO A 14 -2.07 13.12 10.37
CA PRO A 14 -0.66 13.48 10.29
C PRO A 14 -0.33 14.29 9.03
N ARG A 15 0.51 15.32 9.16
CA ARG A 15 0.94 16.15 8.03
C ARG A 15 1.71 15.37 6.95
N GLU A 16 2.36 14.28 7.33
CA GLU A 16 3.15 13.41 6.46
C GLU A 16 2.28 12.46 5.62
N TRP A 17 1.01 12.31 5.96
CA TRP A 17 0.10 11.56 5.10
C TRP A 17 -0.09 12.31 3.77
N PRO A 18 -0.12 11.61 2.63
CA PRO A 18 -0.17 12.20 1.31
C PRO A 18 -1.59 12.63 0.94
N VAL A 19 -2.17 13.56 1.72
CA VAL A 19 -3.55 14.01 1.54
C VAL A 19 -3.76 14.63 0.16
N GLU A 20 -2.81 15.42 -0.34
CA GLU A 20 -2.92 16.08 -1.65
C GLU A 20 -3.13 15.10 -2.82
N SER A 21 -2.43 13.96 -2.81
CA SER A 21 -2.51 12.98 -3.91
C SER A 21 -3.53 11.87 -3.66
N MET A 22 -3.94 11.63 -2.42
CA MET A 22 -4.72 10.44 -2.03
C MET A 22 -5.94 10.76 -1.14
N GLN A 23 -6.41 12.01 -1.10
CA GLN A 23 -7.47 12.46 -0.19
C GLN A 23 -8.68 11.50 -0.17
N ASN A 24 -9.22 11.15 -1.34
CA ASN A 24 -10.43 10.32 -1.43
C ASN A 24 -10.24 8.93 -0.81
N VAL A 25 -9.07 8.31 -1.04
CA VAL A 25 -8.74 6.99 -0.47
C VAL A 25 -8.56 7.10 1.04
N ILE A 26 -7.82 8.10 1.50
CA ILE A 26 -7.59 8.31 2.93
C ILE A 26 -8.90 8.64 3.65
N VAL A 27 -9.79 9.43 3.05
CA VAL A 27 -11.14 9.71 3.58
C VAL A 27 -11.94 8.43 3.73
N PHE A 28 -12.00 7.61 2.67
CA PHE A 28 -12.74 6.36 2.68
C PHE A 28 -12.28 5.43 3.82
N LEU A 29 -10.96 5.23 3.96
CA LEU A 29 -10.39 4.39 5.00
C LEU A 29 -10.54 5.00 6.41
N ALA A 30 -10.38 6.32 6.52
CA ALA A 30 -10.55 7.02 7.80
C ALA A 30 -12.00 6.92 8.31
N GLN A 31 -12.99 6.97 7.42
CA GLN A 31 -14.40 6.81 7.78
C GLN A 31 -14.70 5.41 8.32
N ASP A 32 -14.19 4.36 7.66
CA ASP A 32 -14.32 2.97 8.15
C ASP A 32 -13.66 2.78 9.53
N ALA A 33 -12.46 3.33 9.67
CA ALA A 33 -11.71 3.30 10.92
C ALA A 33 -12.46 4.04 12.07
N ILE A 34 -13.09 5.18 11.77
CA ILE A 34 -13.92 5.94 12.72
C ILE A 34 -15.17 5.13 13.12
N CYS A 35 -15.83 4.45 12.18
CA CYS A 35 -16.97 3.58 12.48
C CYS A 35 -16.57 2.46 13.46
N CYS A 36 -15.40 1.86 13.25
CA CYS A 36 -14.84 0.89 14.20
C CYS A 36 -14.55 1.52 15.57
N HIS A 37 -13.93 2.70 15.59
CA HIS A 37 -13.61 3.40 16.82
C HIS A 37 -14.85 3.73 17.68
N ARG A 38 -15.92 4.20 17.04
CA ARG A 38 -17.21 4.48 17.67
C ARG A 38 -17.83 3.25 18.33
N SER A 39 -17.51 2.06 17.84
CA SER A 39 -17.93 0.78 18.45
C SER A 39 -17.10 0.39 19.69
N GLY A 40 -16.31 1.31 20.25
CA GLY A 40 -15.45 1.07 21.42
C GLY A 40 -14.13 0.38 21.12
N LYS A 41 -13.78 0.20 19.84
CA LYS A 41 -12.53 -0.46 19.43
C LYS A 41 -11.39 0.54 19.37
N ARG A 42 -10.19 0.12 19.79
CA ARG A 42 -8.96 0.87 19.52
C ARG A 42 -8.56 0.63 18.07
N PHE A 43 -8.40 1.69 17.30
CA PHE A 43 -8.10 1.59 15.87
C PHE A 43 -6.87 2.39 15.50
N VAL A 44 -5.99 1.76 14.74
CA VAL A 44 -4.80 2.37 14.13
C VAL A 44 -4.91 2.31 12.62
N MET A 45 -4.55 3.41 11.98
CA MET A 45 -4.38 3.45 10.55
C MET A 45 -2.93 3.83 10.24
N THR A 46 -2.30 3.09 9.34
CA THR A 46 -0.96 3.38 8.83
C THR A 46 -1.08 3.81 7.38
N VAL A 47 -0.50 4.96 7.04
CA VAL A 47 -0.37 5.39 5.65
C VAL A 47 1.10 5.65 5.37
N GLY A 48 1.68 4.87 4.46
CA GLY A 48 3.12 4.82 4.26
C GLY A 48 3.83 4.47 5.57
N ASP A 49 4.69 5.37 6.04
CA ASP A 49 5.58 5.13 7.18
C ASP A 49 4.98 5.60 8.52
N VAL A 50 3.79 6.23 8.47
CA VAL A 50 3.22 6.92 9.63
C VAL A 50 1.96 6.22 10.10
N SER A 51 2.07 5.60 11.27
CA SER A 51 0.95 5.02 12.01
C SER A 51 0.31 6.07 12.93
N ALA A 52 -1.01 6.08 12.96
CA ALA A 52 -1.76 6.98 13.82
C ALA A 52 -2.99 6.30 14.42
N MET A 53 -3.24 6.57 15.69
CA MET A 53 -4.38 6.07 16.45
C MET A 53 -5.52 7.08 16.44
N ILE A 54 -6.74 6.61 16.25
CA ILE A 54 -7.93 7.46 16.30
C ILE A 54 -8.19 7.90 17.73
N THR A 55 -8.47 9.19 17.89
CA THR A 55 -8.96 9.78 19.14
C THR A 55 -10.07 10.78 18.85
N ASP A 56 -11.02 10.90 19.76
CA ASP A 56 -12.01 11.97 19.70
C ASP A 56 -11.32 13.33 19.80
N ASN A 57 -11.83 14.28 19.03
CA ASN A 57 -11.38 15.66 19.09
C ASN A 57 -11.97 16.31 20.36
N GLY A 58 -11.35 16.11 21.52
CA GLY A 58 -11.97 16.42 22.82
C GLY A 58 -12.68 17.78 22.96
N ALA A 59 -12.22 18.84 22.27
CA ALA A 59 -12.81 20.18 22.33
C ALA A 59 -13.91 20.48 21.29
N ARG A 60 -14.08 19.66 20.23
CA ARG A 60 -15.04 19.89 19.13
C ARG A 60 -15.50 18.57 18.51
N PRO A 61 -16.71 18.47 17.92
CA PRO A 61 -17.06 17.31 17.10
C PRO A 61 -15.96 16.99 16.06
N GLY A 62 -15.63 15.71 15.91
CA GLY A 62 -14.63 15.24 14.95
C GLY A 62 -13.58 14.30 15.55
N TYR A 63 -12.59 13.96 14.73
CA TYR A 63 -11.56 12.96 15.05
C TYR A 63 -10.16 13.45 14.72
N VAL A 64 -9.19 13.02 15.54
CA VAL A 64 -7.78 13.24 15.30
C VAL A 64 -7.06 11.89 15.25
N PHE A 65 -6.37 11.65 14.15
CA PHE A 65 -5.42 10.55 14.02
C PHE A 65 -4.08 10.97 14.63
N LYS A 66 -3.87 10.65 15.91
CA LYS A 66 -2.64 10.99 16.63
C LYS A 66 -1.52 10.01 16.29
N LYS A 67 -0.36 10.53 15.89
CA LYS A 67 0.81 9.70 15.57
C LYS A 67 1.20 8.80 16.75
N ILE A 68 1.62 7.59 16.44
CA ILE A 68 2.16 6.63 17.40
C ILE A 68 3.45 6.03 16.87
N GLU A 69 4.40 5.76 17.76
CA GLU A 69 5.70 5.19 17.38
C GLU A 69 5.65 3.68 17.19
N LYS A 70 4.75 3.00 17.92
CA LYS A 70 4.65 1.54 17.94
C LYS A 70 3.19 1.13 17.99
N ILE A 71 2.90 0.03 17.31
CA ILE A 71 1.59 -0.65 17.35
C ILE A 71 1.74 -1.85 18.28
N ASP A 72 0.94 -1.86 19.34
CA ASP A 72 0.81 -3.00 20.25
C ASP A 72 -0.39 -3.86 19.79
N ASP A 73 -0.09 -4.94 19.08
CA ASP A 73 -1.07 -5.71 18.30
C ASP A 73 -2.10 -6.47 19.17
N GLU A 74 -1.93 -6.56 20.50
CA GLU A 74 -2.74 -7.45 21.33
C GLU A 74 -4.25 -7.17 21.28
N ASN A 75 -4.67 -5.90 21.15
CA ASN A 75 -6.08 -5.49 21.14
C ASN A 75 -6.39 -4.28 20.23
N ILE A 76 -5.64 -4.13 19.13
CA ILE A 76 -5.79 -3.01 18.21
C ILE A 76 -6.32 -3.51 16.87
N TYR A 77 -7.37 -2.87 16.37
CA TYR A 77 -7.80 -2.98 14.98
C TYR A 77 -6.91 -2.10 14.12
N ARG A 78 -6.53 -2.60 12.94
CA ARG A 78 -5.50 -1.98 12.13
C ARG A 78 -5.88 -1.98 10.66
N THR A 79 -5.67 -0.85 10.00
CA THR A 79 -5.65 -0.77 8.54
C THR A 79 -4.34 -0.16 8.07
N ASP A 80 -3.65 -0.85 7.17
CA ASP A 80 -2.47 -0.32 6.50
C ASP A 80 -2.79 0.01 5.04
N LEU A 81 -2.54 1.24 4.63
CA LEU A 81 -2.56 1.66 3.24
C LEU A 81 -1.13 1.61 2.67
N LEU A 82 -0.90 0.66 1.78
CA LEU A 82 0.36 0.49 1.08
C LEU A 82 0.31 1.21 -0.27
N MET A 83 1.31 2.06 -0.47
CA MET A 83 1.48 2.80 -1.71
C MET A 83 2.76 2.35 -2.41
N PRO A 84 2.76 2.36 -3.75
CA PRO A 84 3.97 2.04 -4.50
C PRO A 84 5.01 3.14 -4.28
N ALA A 85 6.21 2.74 -3.85
CA ALA A 85 7.38 3.61 -3.79
C ALA A 85 8.01 3.81 -5.17
N LYS A 86 7.89 2.81 -6.05
CA LYS A 86 8.40 2.85 -7.42
C LYS A 86 7.57 1.96 -8.33
N ILE A 87 7.29 2.42 -9.55
CA ILE A 87 6.72 1.60 -10.61
C ILE A 87 7.64 1.68 -11.82
N THR A 88 7.94 0.53 -12.41
CA THR A 88 8.71 0.41 -13.66
C THR A 88 7.96 -0.46 -14.63
N ILE A 89 7.83 -0.01 -15.87
CA ILE A 89 7.25 -0.80 -16.95
C ILE A 89 8.39 -1.47 -17.72
N LEU A 90 8.33 -2.78 -17.84
CA LEU A 90 9.35 -3.61 -18.50
C LEU A 90 8.75 -4.25 -19.74
N LYS A 91 9.40 -4.06 -20.89
CA LYS A 91 9.06 -4.80 -22.11
C LYS A 91 9.85 -6.11 -22.14
N ARG A 92 9.17 -7.21 -22.43
CA ARG A 92 9.80 -8.52 -22.58
C ARG A 92 10.49 -8.64 -23.93
N LYS A 93 11.69 -9.21 -23.90
CA LYS A 93 12.40 -9.72 -25.08
C LYS A 93 12.59 -11.24 -24.91
N PRO A 94 12.86 -12.00 -25.98
CA PRO A 94 13.26 -13.40 -25.87
C PRO A 94 14.44 -13.51 -24.90
N GLY A 95 14.25 -14.15 -23.74
CA GLY A 95 15.23 -14.22 -22.66
C GLY A 95 14.84 -13.53 -21.33
N GLY A 96 13.75 -12.76 -21.27
CA GLY A 96 13.25 -12.17 -20.02
C GLY A 96 12.91 -10.69 -20.12
N PRO A 97 12.61 -10.02 -18.98
CA PRO A 97 12.46 -8.56 -18.95
C PRO A 97 13.80 -7.88 -19.28
N ASP A 98 13.79 -6.89 -20.18
CA ASP A 98 14.97 -6.09 -20.50
C ASP A 98 14.98 -4.79 -19.66
N ASP A 99 15.85 -4.71 -18.65
CA ASP A 99 16.00 -3.52 -17.81
C ASP A 99 16.55 -2.29 -18.57
N ARG A 100 17.02 -2.44 -19.82
CA ARG A 100 17.52 -1.32 -20.65
C ARG A 100 16.42 -0.42 -21.19
N GLU A 101 15.18 -0.89 -21.27
CA GLU A 101 13.99 -0.11 -21.67
C GLU A 101 13.10 0.18 -20.46
N THR A 102 13.70 0.70 -19.39
CA THR A 102 12.99 1.03 -18.15
C THR A 102 12.45 2.46 -18.17
N GLU A 103 11.14 2.60 -17.94
CA GLU A 103 10.50 3.90 -17.75
C GLU A 103 9.92 3.99 -16.34
N SER A 104 10.34 5.02 -15.60
CA SER A 104 9.76 5.40 -14.31
C SER A 104 8.63 6.40 -14.55
N VAL A 105 7.47 6.19 -13.95
CA VAL A 105 6.29 7.05 -14.20
C VAL A 105 5.71 7.54 -12.88
N GLN A 106 5.51 8.87 -12.75
CA GLN A 106 5.03 9.51 -11.51
C GLN A 106 3.50 9.67 -11.44
N TYR A 107 2.77 9.56 -12.56
CA TYR A 107 1.31 9.72 -12.59
C TYR A 107 0.68 8.62 -13.43
N LEU A 108 0.31 7.52 -12.77
CA LEU A 108 -0.34 6.37 -13.38
C LEU A 108 -1.76 6.21 -12.80
N PRO A 109 -2.74 5.83 -13.62
CA PRO A 109 -3.99 5.30 -13.09
C PRO A 109 -3.73 4.15 -12.11
N MET A 110 -4.37 4.20 -10.94
CA MET A 110 -4.21 3.21 -9.86
C MET A 110 -5.57 2.65 -9.45
N ASN A 111 -5.56 1.44 -8.90
CA ASN A 111 -6.69 0.75 -8.29
C ASN A 111 -6.39 0.43 -6.82
N LEU A 112 -7.43 0.26 -6.01
CA LEU A 112 -7.31 -0.28 -4.65
C LEU A 112 -7.57 -1.78 -4.66
N LYS A 113 -6.71 -2.55 -3.98
CA LYS A 113 -6.89 -3.98 -3.76
C LYS A 113 -6.79 -4.32 -2.28
N PHE A 114 -7.69 -5.17 -1.80
CA PHE A 114 -7.73 -5.64 -0.41
C PHE A 114 -7.17 -7.06 -0.26
N ASP A 115 -7.11 -7.80 -1.36
CA ASP A 115 -6.67 -9.20 -1.48
C ASP A 115 -5.33 -9.34 -2.22
N HIS A 116 -4.58 -8.24 -2.33
CA HIS A 116 -3.28 -8.23 -3.00
C HIS A 116 -2.34 -9.25 -2.35
N LEU A 117 -1.42 -9.85 -3.13
CA LEU A 117 -0.55 -10.90 -2.61
C LEU A 117 0.31 -10.41 -1.42
N ILE A 118 0.67 -9.12 -1.40
CA ILE A 118 1.38 -8.47 -0.28
C ILE A 118 0.57 -8.56 1.02
N THR A 119 -0.77 -8.49 0.97
CA THR A 119 -1.64 -8.64 2.14
C THR A 119 -1.32 -9.92 2.90
N LYS A 120 -1.06 -11.03 2.19
CA LYS A 120 -0.74 -12.33 2.80
C LYS A 120 0.61 -12.34 3.53
N LEU A 121 1.53 -11.46 3.15
CA LEU A 121 2.85 -11.33 3.79
C LEU A 121 2.79 -10.51 5.09
N ILE A 122 1.76 -9.66 5.23
CA ILE A 122 1.70 -8.63 6.27
C ILE A 122 0.62 -8.93 7.31
N VAL A 123 -0.54 -9.42 6.88
CA VAL A 123 -1.69 -9.65 7.75
C VAL A 123 -1.45 -10.88 8.63
N LYS A 124 -1.32 -10.66 9.94
CA LYS A 124 -1.21 -11.74 10.94
C LYS A 124 -2.54 -12.16 11.54
N ARG A 125 -3.47 -11.22 11.65
CA ARG A 125 -4.76 -11.37 12.37
C ARG A 125 -5.88 -10.85 11.47
N PRO A 126 -6.35 -11.65 10.51
CA PRO A 126 -7.30 -11.20 9.49
C PRO A 126 -8.65 -10.75 10.06
N ASP A 127 -8.96 -11.12 11.31
CA ASP A 127 -10.11 -10.65 12.07
C ASP A 127 -10.06 -9.15 12.44
N ARG A 128 -8.85 -8.57 12.47
CA ARG A 128 -8.62 -7.21 12.99
C ARG A 128 -7.56 -6.41 12.24
N HIS A 129 -6.90 -6.98 11.24
CA HIS A 129 -5.89 -6.33 10.43
C HIS A 129 -6.24 -6.43 8.95
N THR A 130 -6.45 -5.28 8.33
CA THR A 130 -6.69 -5.13 6.90
C THR A 130 -5.50 -4.42 6.24
N VAL A 131 -5.09 -4.90 5.07
CA VAL A 131 -4.09 -4.23 4.23
C VAL A 131 -4.76 -3.85 2.93
N VAL A 132 -4.68 -2.57 2.60
CA VAL A 132 -5.19 -1.98 1.37
C VAL A 132 -3.99 -1.57 0.53
N THR A 133 -3.87 -2.13 -0.67
CA THR A 133 -2.74 -1.88 -1.57
C THR A 133 -3.19 -1.06 -2.76
N VAL A 134 -2.48 0.04 -3.02
CA VAL A 134 -2.63 0.84 -4.24
C VAL A 134 -1.82 0.19 -5.34
N VAL A 135 -2.47 -0.35 -6.37
CA VAL A 135 -1.82 -1.07 -7.47
C VAL A 135 -1.99 -0.31 -8.79
N PRO A 136 -1.04 -0.37 -9.73
CA PRO A 136 -1.23 0.22 -11.05
C PRO A 136 -2.39 -0.43 -11.82
N ASP A 137 -3.18 0.36 -12.54
CA ASP A 137 -4.15 -0.12 -13.51
C ASP A 137 -3.44 -0.46 -14.84
N LEU A 138 -2.91 -1.67 -14.93
CA LEU A 138 -2.11 -2.13 -16.06
C LEU A 138 -2.77 -1.85 -17.41
N GLN A 139 -4.06 -2.19 -17.53
CA GLN A 139 -4.78 -2.05 -18.80
C GLN A 139 -4.90 -0.57 -19.18
N ARG A 140 -5.34 0.28 -18.25
CA ARG A 140 -5.50 1.71 -18.54
C ARG A 140 -4.18 2.39 -18.83
N ILE A 141 -3.12 2.02 -18.12
CA ILE A 141 -1.77 2.56 -18.35
C ILE A 141 -1.27 2.21 -19.74
N LEU A 142 -1.38 0.94 -20.15
CA LEU A 142 -0.91 0.51 -21.48
C LEU A 142 -1.70 1.20 -22.60
N HIS A 143 -3.02 1.37 -22.45
CA HIS A 143 -3.83 2.14 -23.40
C HIS A 143 -3.38 3.60 -23.51
N LEU A 144 -3.11 4.28 -22.38
CA LEU A 144 -2.61 5.66 -22.38
C LEU A 144 -1.25 5.79 -23.08
N LYS A 145 -0.46 4.72 -23.10
CA LYS A 145 0.81 4.63 -23.84
C LYS A 145 0.64 4.20 -25.30
N GLY A 146 -0.59 4.02 -25.78
CA GLY A 146 -0.87 3.56 -27.15
C GLY A 146 -0.52 2.08 -27.40
N ILE A 147 -0.26 1.30 -26.35
CA ILE A 147 0.01 -0.13 -26.45
C ILE A 147 -1.33 -0.85 -26.40
N THR A 148 -1.71 -1.54 -27.47
CA THR A 148 -3.01 -2.22 -27.59
C THR A 148 -2.88 -3.61 -28.20
N GLY A 149 -3.96 -4.41 -28.12
CA GLY A 149 -4.02 -5.77 -28.68
C GLY A 149 -3.03 -6.72 -28.00
N LEU A 150 -2.54 -7.70 -28.76
CA LEU A 150 -1.65 -8.75 -28.23
C LEU A 150 -0.34 -8.20 -27.65
N LYS A 151 0.12 -7.02 -28.10
CA LYS A 151 1.34 -6.36 -27.58
C LYS A 151 1.25 -6.05 -26.09
N MET A 152 0.05 -5.92 -25.54
CA MET A 152 -0.14 -5.64 -24.11
C MET A 152 0.42 -6.75 -23.20
N TYR A 153 0.45 -7.99 -23.68
CA TYR A 153 0.94 -9.16 -22.93
C TYR A 153 2.47 -9.26 -22.89
N ASP A 154 3.18 -8.44 -23.67
CA ASP A 154 4.64 -8.36 -23.66
C ASP A 154 5.17 -7.49 -22.52
N TYR A 155 4.30 -6.83 -21.75
CA TYR A 155 4.69 -5.90 -20.70
C TYR A 155 4.53 -6.51 -19.31
N THR A 156 5.49 -6.22 -18.44
CA THR A 156 5.45 -6.55 -17.00
C THR A 156 5.61 -5.28 -16.20
N PHE A 157 4.76 -5.10 -15.19
CA PHE A 157 4.85 -3.97 -14.26
C PHE A 157 5.60 -4.42 -13.03
N ARG A 158 6.78 -3.84 -12.80
CA ARG A 158 7.55 -4.01 -11.58
C ARG A 158 7.17 -2.91 -10.61
N THR A 159 6.42 -3.26 -9.56
CA THR A 159 5.95 -2.33 -8.54
C THR A 159 6.65 -2.61 -7.21
N THR A 160 7.37 -1.64 -6.67
CA THR A 160 8.02 -1.73 -5.37
C THR A 160 7.18 -1.04 -4.31
N TYR A 161 6.86 -1.77 -3.25
CA TYR A 161 6.21 -1.27 -2.05
C TYR A 161 7.20 -1.26 -0.90
N ARG A 162 7.26 -0.14 -0.18
CA ARG A 162 8.08 -0.04 1.01
C ARG A 162 7.21 -0.20 2.24
N VAL A 163 7.60 -1.13 3.12
CA VAL A 163 6.84 -1.46 4.32
C VAL A 163 7.74 -1.39 5.56
N HIS A 164 7.18 -0.88 6.65
CA HIS A 164 7.93 -0.63 7.89
C HIS A 164 7.32 -1.41 9.06
N ASN A 165 8.18 -1.71 10.04
CA ASN A 165 7.81 -2.30 11.33
C ASN A 165 7.12 -3.68 11.22
N ILE A 166 7.49 -4.46 10.20
CA ILE A 166 7.02 -5.84 10.04
C ILE A 166 8.07 -6.80 10.59
N LYS A 167 7.98 -7.09 11.90
CA LYS A 167 8.92 -7.94 12.66
C LYS A 167 9.12 -9.39 12.15
N ARG A 168 8.42 -9.81 11.09
CA ARG A 168 8.29 -11.23 10.69
C ARG A 168 8.49 -11.51 9.20
N LEU A 169 8.83 -10.50 8.40
CA LEU A 169 9.22 -10.77 7.00
C LEU A 169 10.46 -11.68 6.95
N ASP A 170 11.35 -11.59 7.95
CA ASP A 170 12.49 -12.51 8.11
C ASP A 170 12.07 -14.00 8.15
N ASP A 171 11.07 -14.34 8.98
CA ASP A 171 10.56 -15.72 9.13
C ASP A 171 9.88 -16.20 7.83
N ILE A 172 9.08 -15.33 7.19
CA ILE A 172 8.27 -15.69 6.00
C ILE A 172 9.14 -15.85 4.75
N ILE A 173 10.15 -14.99 4.58
CA ILE A 173 11.05 -15.06 3.42
C ILE A 173 11.97 -16.28 3.52
N SER A 174 12.34 -16.70 4.73
CA SER A 174 13.11 -17.93 4.94
C SER A 174 12.32 -19.20 4.56
N ASP A 175 11.00 -19.19 4.75
CA ASP A 175 10.10 -20.32 4.44
C ASP A 175 9.55 -20.31 3.00
N MET A 176 9.50 -19.15 2.35
CA MET A 176 9.03 -19.03 0.97
C MET A 176 10.17 -19.26 -0.03
N ASN A 177 10.12 -20.39 -0.75
CA ASN A 177 10.83 -20.55 -2.02
C ASN A 177 10.25 -19.56 -3.06
N LEU A 178 10.67 -18.29 -3.00
CA LEU A 178 10.22 -17.20 -3.89
C LEU A 178 10.73 -17.34 -5.33
N ALA A 179 11.50 -18.39 -5.65
CA ALA A 179 12.18 -18.59 -6.94
C ALA A 179 11.24 -18.63 -8.16
N ASP A 180 9.95 -18.92 -7.98
CA ASP A 180 8.91 -18.92 -9.02
C ASP A 180 7.81 -17.86 -8.81
N SER A 181 7.94 -17.01 -7.81
CA SER A 181 6.86 -16.11 -7.40
C SER A 181 6.90 -14.76 -8.13
N SER A 182 5.73 -14.18 -8.41
CA SER A 182 5.56 -12.82 -8.93
C SER A 182 5.96 -11.74 -7.91
N ILE A 183 6.69 -12.09 -6.84
CA ILE A 183 7.05 -11.22 -5.73
C ILE A 183 8.49 -11.51 -5.32
N ALA A 184 9.26 -10.47 -5.06
CA ALA A 184 10.53 -10.54 -4.36
C ALA A 184 10.47 -9.60 -3.15
N ALA A 185 11.24 -9.89 -2.11
CA ALA A 185 11.34 -9.03 -0.94
C ALA A 185 12.80 -8.86 -0.54
N GLU A 186 13.20 -7.64 -0.22
CA GLU A 186 14.56 -7.26 0.14
C GLU A 186 14.54 -6.42 1.42
N LEU A 187 15.40 -6.77 2.39
CA LEU A 187 15.60 -5.97 3.60
C LEU A 187 16.46 -4.76 3.27
N VAL A 188 15.91 -3.56 3.42
CA VAL A 188 16.61 -2.31 3.07
C VAL A 188 17.32 -1.72 4.29
N SER A 189 16.70 -1.82 5.47
CA SER A 189 17.26 -1.38 6.75
C SER A 189 16.52 -2.06 7.90
N GLU A 190 16.95 -1.82 9.13
CA GLU A 190 16.24 -2.33 10.32
C GLU A 190 14.73 -2.03 10.23
N ASN A 191 13.91 -3.08 10.32
CA ASN A 191 12.45 -3.02 10.24
C ASN A 191 11.88 -2.43 8.94
N ARG A 192 12.64 -2.36 7.84
CA ARG A 192 12.18 -1.81 6.56
C ARG A 192 12.45 -2.75 5.40
N TRP A 193 11.41 -3.05 4.64
CA TRP A 193 11.45 -3.96 3.51
C TRP A 193 10.96 -3.30 2.24
N ASP A 194 11.63 -3.61 1.13
CA ASP A 194 11.12 -3.37 -0.21
C ASP A 194 10.53 -4.68 -0.74
N ILE A 195 9.23 -4.70 -0.98
CA ILE A 195 8.51 -5.80 -1.59
C ILE A 195 8.25 -5.44 -3.05
N VAL A 196 8.86 -6.19 -3.97
CA VAL A 196 8.78 -5.99 -5.41
C VAL A 196 7.78 -6.98 -6.00
N CYS A 197 6.71 -6.49 -6.61
CA CYS A 197 5.73 -7.30 -7.34
C CYS A 197 5.91 -7.15 -8.84
N TYR A 198 5.71 -8.25 -9.56
CA TYR A 198 5.74 -8.34 -11.02
C TYR A 198 4.34 -8.67 -11.54
N ASP A 199 3.57 -7.63 -11.83
CA ASP A 199 2.20 -7.75 -12.32
C ASP A 199 2.17 -7.86 -13.86
N ARG A 200 1.22 -8.66 -14.35
CA ARG A 200 0.96 -8.82 -15.80
C ARG A 200 -0.54 -8.82 -16.05
N LEU A 201 -0.93 -8.45 -17.27
CA LEU A 201 -2.29 -8.71 -17.70
C LEU A 201 -2.51 -10.23 -17.79
N PRO A 202 -3.64 -10.74 -17.27
CA PRO A 202 -3.98 -12.15 -17.42
C PRO A 202 -4.11 -12.44 -18.92
N GLN A 203 -3.40 -13.47 -19.40
CA GLN A 203 -3.56 -13.91 -20.79
C GLN A 203 -5.01 -14.34 -20.98
N SER A 204 -5.66 -13.83 -22.03
CA SER A 204 -6.97 -14.34 -22.44
C SER A 204 -6.80 -15.81 -22.81
N GLN A 205 -7.45 -16.70 -22.06
CA GLN A 205 -7.60 -18.10 -22.45
C GLN A 205 -8.45 -18.21 -23.72
#